data_AF-A0A8S7C021-F1
#
_entry.id   AF-A0A8S7C021-F1
#
_cell.length_a   1.000
_cell.length_b   1.000
_cell.length_c   1.000
_cell.angle_alpha   90.00
_cell.angle_beta   90.00
_cell.angle_gamma   90.00
#
_symmetry.space_group_name_H-M   'P 1'
#
loop_
_entity.id
_entity.type
_entity.pdbx_description
1 polymer ?
#
loop_
_entity_poly.entity_id
_entity_poly.type
_entity_poly.pdbx_seq_one_letter_code
_entity_poly.pdbx_strand_id
1 'polypeptide(L)'
;MSVWVSDSIDFQDESVEKIIVALATTMSEPATIDLVWLDSQWFEDKGIDISRTEGNTLYKSVNHLHRDLSELNHRKLAEVGEHILEQLKSKDYYKRILKSELIALVFKWQQRDGDFDIDDLGQKWSKSLNKLIN
;
A
#
# COMPACT_ATOMS: atom_id res chain seq x y z
N MET A 1 9.69 2.07 1.91
CA MET A 1 8.68 2.45 0.90
C MET A 1 8.28 1.16 0.18
N SER A 2 6.99 0.93 -0.03
CA SER A 2 6.47 -0.25 -0.73
C SER A 2 5.71 0.23 -1.95
N VAL A 3 5.91 -0.40 -3.11
CA VAL A 3 5.37 0.05 -4.39
C VAL A 3 4.51 -1.07 -4.98
N TRP A 4 3.35 -0.67 -5.52
CA TRP A 4 2.33 -1.58 -6.03
C TRP A 4 1.76 -0.99 -7.31
N VAL A 5 1.48 -1.85 -8.30
CA VAL A 5 0.77 -1.44 -9.50
C VAL A 5 -0.74 -1.44 -9.25
N SER A 6 -1.44 -0.50 -9.86
CA SER A 6 -2.90 -0.40 -9.82
C SER A 6 -3.41 0.02 -11.20
N ASP A 7 -4.58 -0.49 -11.57
CA ASP A 7 -5.29 -0.09 -12.80
C ASP A 7 -6.23 1.10 -12.55
N SER A 8 -6.37 1.55 -11.30
CA SER A 8 -7.19 2.69 -10.88
C SER A 8 -6.40 3.63 -9.98
N ILE A 9 -6.71 4.93 -10.09
CA ILE A 9 -6.22 5.99 -9.18
C ILE A 9 -7.25 6.33 -8.09
N ASP A 10 -8.44 5.75 -8.13
CA ASP A 10 -9.45 6.00 -7.10
C ASP A 10 -9.15 5.17 -5.85
N PHE A 11 -8.85 5.85 -4.74
CA PHE A 11 -8.60 5.21 -3.44
C PHE A 11 -9.82 4.53 -2.81
N GLN A 12 -11.01 4.60 -3.43
CA GLN A 12 -12.20 3.85 -3.03
C GLN A 12 -12.47 2.66 -3.95
N ASP A 13 -11.71 2.49 -5.04
CA ASP A 13 -11.81 1.33 -5.90
C ASP A 13 -11.44 0.06 -5.12
N GLU A 14 -12.21 -1.02 -5.31
CA GLU A 14 -12.00 -2.26 -4.58
C GLU A 14 -10.62 -2.85 -4.82
N SER A 15 -10.09 -2.77 -6.05
CA SER A 15 -8.75 -3.26 -6.37
C SER A 15 -7.66 -2.49 -5.60
N VAL A 16 -7.85 -1.18 -5.45
CA VAL A 16 -6.94 -0.31 -4.68
C VAL A 16 -7.05 -0.58 -3.19
N GLU A 17 -8.26 -0.72 -2.66
CA GLU A 17 -8.45 -1.06 -1.25
C GLU A 17 -7.76 -2.38 -0.88
N LYS A 18 -7.82 -3.39 -1.74
CA LYS A 18 -7.12 -4.67 -1.51
C LYS A 18 -5.60 -4.51 -1.45
N ILE A 19 -5.01 -3.70 -2.32
CA ILE A 19 -3.58 -3.36 -2.28
C ILE A 19 -3.24 -2.68 -0.95
N ILE A 20 -4.07 -1.73 -0.50
CA ILE A 20 -3.88 -1.03 0.79
C ILE A 20 -3.92 -2.02 1.96
N VAL A 21 -4.84 -2.98 1.94
CA VAL A 21 -4.92 -4.03 2.96
C VAL A 21 -3.69 -4.93 2.91
N ALA A 22 -3.25 -5.35 1.73
CA ALA A 22 -2.03 -6.15 1.58
C ALA A 22 -0.81 -5.45 2.19
N LEU A 23 -0.62 -4.15 1.89
CA LEU A 23 0.38 -3.31 2.53
C LEU A 23 0.23 -3.32 4.06
N ALA A 24 -1.00 -3.11 4.56
CA ALA A 24 -1.27 -3.07 6.00
C ALA A 24 -0.88 -4.38 6.72
N THR A 25 -1.09 -5.53 6.08
CA THR A 25 -0.74 -6.85 6.66
C THR A 25 0.76 -7.04 6.88
N THR A 26 1.62 -6.25 6.24
CA THR A 26 3.08 -6.27 6.46
C THR A 26 3.52 -5.42 7.65
N MET A 27 2.64 -4.57 8.17
CA MET A 27 2.96 -3.65 9.26
C MET A 27 2.91 -4.39 10.59
N SER A 28 3.86 -4.11 11.50
CA SER A 28 3.86 -4.69 12.85
C SER A 28 2.68 -4.27 13.72
N GLU A 29 2.08 -3.11 13.42
CA GLU A 29 0.91 -2.59 14.12
C GLU A 29 0.11 -1.61 13.25
N PRO A 30 -1.19 -1.42 13.50
CA PRO A 30 -1.97 -0.42 12.79
C PRO A 30 -1.45 0.98 13.12
N ALA A 31 -1.24 1.78 12.07
CA ALA A 31 -0.81 3.17 12.14
C ALA A 31 -1.48 3.98 11.03
N THR A 32 -1.40 5.31 11.13
CA THR A 32 -1.74 6.20 10.01
C THR A 32 -0.73 5.99 8.90
N ILE A 33 -1.21 5.90 7.66
CA ILE A 33 -0.37 5.75 6.46
C ILE A 33 -0.66 6.85 5.45
N ASP A 34 0.35 7.17 4.67
CA ASP A 34 0.29 8.11 3.56
C ASP A 34 0.46 7.32 2.26
N LEU A 35 -0.52 7.43 1.37
CA LEU A 35 -0.55 6.79 0.06
C LEU A 35 -0.36 7.84 -1.01
N VAL A 36 0.52 7.55 -1.97
CA VAL A 36 0.84 8.47 -3.06
C VAL A 36 0.81 7.69 -4.37
N TRP A 37 0.09 8.23 -5.35
CA TRP A 37 0.14 7.72 -6.71
C TRP A 37 1.39 8.21 -7.40
N LEU A 38 2.08 7.29 -8.06
CA LEU A 38 3.30 7.57 -8.78
C LEU A 38 3.04 7.27 -10.25
N ASP A 39 3.44 8.19 -11.12
CA ASP A 39 3.33 8.01 -12.57
C ASP A 39 4.40 7.04 -13.06
N SER A 40 3.97 5.94 -13.68
CA SER A 40 4.86 4.93 -14.27
C SER A 40 5.67 5.48 -15.44
N GLN A 41 5.06 6.30 -16.30
CA GLN A 41 5.74 6.91 -17.44
C GLN A 41 6.87 7.82 -16.98
N TRP A 42 6.65 8.56 -15.88
CA TRP A 42 7.70 9.39 -15.29
C TRP A 42 8.94 8.57 -14.88
N PHE A 43 8.77 7.36 -14.33
CA PHE A 43 9.92 6.52 -13.97
C PHE A 43 10.67 6.03 -15.21
N GLU A 44 9.95 5.63 -16.25
CA GLU A 44 10.53 5.22 -17.53
C GLU A 44 11.34 6.37 -18.14
N ASP A 45 10.79 7.58 -18.17
CA ASP A 45 11.44 8.78 -18.71
C ASP A 45 12.71 9.16 -17.92
N LYS A 46 12.77 8.79 -16.63
CA LYS A 46 13.93 8.99 -15.75
C LYS A 46 14.94 7.83 -15.78
N GLY A 47 14.65 6.77 -16.53
CA GLY A 47 15.47 5.55 -16.57
C GLY A 47 15.56 4.87 -15.21
N ILE A 48 14.45 4.86 -14.46
CA ILE A 48 14.29 4.15 -13.20
C ILE A 48 13.46 2.89 -13.48
N ASP A 49 14.07 1.72 -13.27
CA ASP A 49 13.46 0.45 -13.63
C ASP A 49 12.46 0.01 -12.57
N ILE A 50 11.22 -0.23 -12.98
CA ILE A 50 10.16 -0.83 -12.16
C ILE A 50 10.14 -2.34 -12.44
N SER A 51 10.69 -3.12 -11.52
CA SER A 51 10.75 -4.57 -11.65
C SER A 51 9.56 -5.24 -10.97
N ARG A 52 9.02 -6.30 -11.59
CA ARG A 52 7.99 -7.14 -10.95
C ARG A 52 8.63 -8.05 -9.94
N THR A 53 8.18 -7.96 -8.70
CA THR A 53 8.54 -8.88 -7.61
C THR A 53 7.26 -9.32 -6.91
N GLU A 54 7.22 -10.56 -6.43
CA GLU A 54 6.06 -11.04 -5.66
C GLU A 54 6.11 -10.44 -4.25
N GLY A 55 5.01 -9.81 -3.85
CA GLY A 55 4.86 -9.26 -2.51
C GLY A 55 4.89 -10.37 -1.45
N ASN A 56 5.46 -10.08 -0.29
CA ASN A 56 5.43 -10.99 0.85
C ASN A 56 4.39 -10.54 1.89
N THR A 57 3.12 -10.52 1.49
CA THR A 57 2.00 -10.14 2.35
C THR A 57 1.13 -11.34 2.69
N LEU A 58 0.27 -11.19 3.71
CA LEU A 58 -0.72 -12.21 4.04
C LEU A 58 -1.84 -12.26 3.00
N TYR A 59 -2.12 -11.15 2.31
CA TYR A 59 -3.15 -11.05 1.28
C TYR A 59 -2.63 -11.61 -0.06
N LYS A 60 -2.69 -12.94 -0.22
CA LYS A 60 -1.98 -13.63 -1.31
C LYS A 60 -2.44 -13.25 -2.71
N SER A 61 -3.74 -12.99 -2.90
CA SER A 61 -4.30 -12.75 -4.23
C SER A 61 -3.77 -11.50 -4.93
N VAL A 62 -3.23 -10.53 -4.19
CA VAL A 62 -2.68 -9.28 -4.76
C VAL A 62 -1.15 -9.19 -4.75
N ASN A 63 -0.44 -10.18 -4.19
CA ASN A 63 1.04 -10.15 -4.11
C ASN A 63 1.73 -9.96 -5.47
N HIS A 64 1.12 -10.45 -6.56
CA HIS A 64 1.63 -10.30 -7.92
C HIS A 64 1.66 -8.84 -8.43
N LEU A 65 1.00 -7.92 -7.71
CA LEU A 65 0.97 -6.49 -8.01
C LEU A 65 2.13 -5.72 -7.38
N HIS A 66 2.91 -6.32 -6.49
CA HIS A 66 4.07 -5.68 -5.89
C HIS A 66 5.15 -5.36 -6.94
N ARG A 67 5.86 -4.25 -6.74
CA ARG A 67 6.95 -3.80 -7.62
C ARG A 67 8.12 -3.31 -6.77
N ASP A 68 9.32 -3.48 -7.31
CA ASP A 68 10.53 -2.87 -6.76
C ASP A 68 11.08 -1.82 -7.73
N LEU A 69 11.39 -0.64 -7.18
CA LEU A 69 12.20 0.36 -7.87
C LEU A 69 13.67 -0.08 -7.77
N SER A 70 14.23 -0.44 -8.92
CA SER A 70 15.58 -0.97 -9.04
C SER A 70 16.54 0.04 -9.64
N GLU A 71 17.85 -0.27 -9.62
CA GLU A 71 18.90 0.59 -10.17
C GLU A 71 18.92 2.02 -9.60
N LEU A 72 18.56 2.15 -8.32
CA LEU A 72 18.55 3.42 -7.59
C LEU A 72 19.96 3.78 -7.10
N ASN A 73 20.41 4.98 -7.48
CA ASN A 73 21.60 5.63 -6.92
C ASN A 73 21.20 6.92 -6.18
N HIS A 74 22.15 7.62 -5.56
CA HIS A 74 21.86 8.85 -4.81
C HIS A 74 21.08 9.91 -5.60
N ARG A 75 21.39 10.08 -6.90
CA ARG A 75 20.66 11.02 -7.77
C ARG A 75 19.23 10.57 -8.00
N LYS A 76 19.04 9.31 -8.41
CA LYS A 76 17.70 8.75 -8.67
C LYS A 76 16.83 8.74 -7.41
N LEU A 77 17.41 8.47 -6.24
CA LEU A 77 16.69 8.56 -4.96
C LEU A 77 16.18 9.98 -4.68
N ALA A 78 16.99 11.01 -5.00
CA ALA A 78 16.55 12.40 -4.88
C ALA A 78 15.42 12.72 -5.86
N GLU A 79 15.53 12.27 -7.12
CA GLU A 79 14.49 12.45 -8.14
C GLU A 79 13.16 11.78 -7.74
N VAL A 80 13.21 10.55 -7.19
CA VAL A 80 12.01 9.88 -6.67
C VAL A 80 11.39 10.66 -5.50
N GLY A 81 12.24 11.18 -4.61
CA GLY A 81 11.78 12.05 -3.51
C GLY A 81 11.08 13.30 -4.02
N GLU A 82 11.62 13.97 -5.03
CA GLU A 82 11.01 15.13 -5.69
C GLU A 82 9.66 14.77 -6.32
N HIS A 83 9.57 13.63 -7.03
CA HIS A 83 8.31 13.16 -7.63
C HIS A 83 7.23 12.93 -6.57
N ILE A 84 7.58 12.27 -5.46
CA ILE A 84 6.66 12.07 -4.33
C ILE A 84 6.18 13.42 -3.78
N LEU A 85 7.09 14.37 -3.57
CA LEU A 85 6.73 15.70 -3.07
C LEU A 85 5.81 16.45 -4.02
N GLU A 86 5.97 16.29 -5.33
CA GLU A 86 5.11 16.91 -6.33
C GLU A 86 3.71 16.30 -6.31
N GLN A 87 3.61 14.98 -6.22
CA GLN A 87 2.33 14.27 -6.13
C GLN A 87 1.56 14.61 -4.85
N LEU A 88 2.27 14.80 -3.73
CA LEU A 88 1.68 15.23 -2.45
C LEU A 88 0.99 16.60 -2.51
N LYS A 89 1.28 17.44 -3.53
CA LYS A 89 0.61 18.74 -3.71
C LYS A 89 -0.81 18.59 -4.26
N SER A 90 -1.12 17.46 -4.91
CA SER A 90 -2.44 17.18 -5.47
C SER A 90 -3.24 16.26 -4.55
N LYS A 91 -4.50 16.62 -4.28
CA LYS A 91 -5.41 15.77 -3.50
C LYS A 91 -5.83 14.50 -4.24
N ASP A 92 -5.72 14.50 -5.57
CA ASP A 92 -6.12 13.36 -6.40
C ASP A 92 -5.05 12.26 -6.38
N TYR A 93 -3.78 12.62 -6.08
CA TYR A 93 -2.65 11.70 -6.07
C TYR A 93 -2.15 11.36 -4.67
N TYR A 94 -2.83 11.84 -3.62
CA TYR A 94 -2.44 11.63 -2.24
C TYR A 94 -3.64 11.38 -1.34
N LYS A 95 -3.53 10.35 -0.50
CA LYS A 95 -4.49 10.06 0.56
C LYS A 95 -3.77 9.69 1.84
N ARG A 96 -4.10 10.41 2.91
CA ARG A 96 -3.81 9.99 4.28
C ARG A 96 -4.94 9.09 4.77
N ILE A 97 -4.61 7.88 5.21
CA ILE A 97 -5.54 6.98 5.87
C ILE A 97 -5.19 6.95 7.35
N LEU A 98 -6.13 7.37 8.19
CA LEU A 98 -5.98 7.35 9.63
C LEU A 98 -5.94 5.92 10.14
N LYS A 99 -5.25 5.70 11.27
CA LYS A 99 -5.19 4.40 11.94
C LYS A 99 -6.56 3.73 12.09
N SER A 100 -7.60 4.45 12.49
CA SER A 100 -8.95 3.91 12.65
C SER A 100 -9.58 3.46 11.34
N GLU A 101 -9.38 4.23 10.27
CA GLU A 101 -9.86 3.92 8.93
C GLU A 101 -9.15 2.69 8.37
N LEU A 102 -7.84 2.57 8.59
CA LEU A 102 -7.06 1.42 8.18
C LEU A 102 -7.51 0.14 8.89
N ILE A 103 -7.75 0.21 10.20
CA ILE A 103 -8.27 -0.95 10.95
C ILE A 103 -9.64 -1.36 10.41
N ALA A 104 -10.55 -0.40 10.16
CA ALA A 104 -11.86 -0.69 9.58
C ALA A 104 -11.76 -1.31 8.19
N LEU A 105 -10.83 -0.84 7.35
CA LEU A 105 -10.61 -1.36 6.00
C LEU A 105 -10.08 -2.79 6.02
N VAL A 106 -9.09 -3.08 6.88
CA VAL A 106 -8.56 -4.44 7.08
C VAL A 106 -9.67 -5.37 7.57
N PHE A 107 -10.47 -4.93 8.54
CA PHE A 107 -11.61 -5.72 9.05
C PHE A 107 -12.65 -6.02 7.95
N LYS A 108 -13.04 -5.00 7.16
CA LYS A 108 -13.96 -5.14 6.02
C LYS A 108 -13.51 -6.25 5.07
N TRP A 109 -12.25 -6.21 4.63
CA TRP A 109 -11.75 -7.15 3.63
C TRP A 109 -11.44 -8.53 4.21
N GLN A 110 -11.07 -8.62 5.49
CA GLN A 110 -10.97 -9.91 6.17
C GLN A 110 -12.32 -10.64 6.21
N GLN A 111 -13.41 -9.93 6.52
CA GLN A 111 -14.76 -10.50 6.54
C GLN A 111 -15.30 -10.84 5.15
N ARG A 112 -14.94 -10.06 4.13
CA ARG A 112 -15.47 -10.20 2.78
C ARG A 112 -14.79 -11.32 1.98
N ASP A 113 -13.46 -11.37 2.00
CA ASP A 113 -12.69 -12.26 1.14
C ASP A 113 -12.09 -13.44 1.91
N GLY A 114 -11.75 -13.25 3.20
CA GLY A 114 -11.13 -14.29 4.01
C GLY A 114 -9.73 -14.71 3.54
N ASP A 115 -9.08 -13.91 2.69
CA ASP A 115 -7.77 -14.17 2.09
C ASP A 115 -6.61 -14.23 3.12
N PHE A 116 -6.87 -13.79 4.36
CA PHE A 116 -5.95 -13.85 5.49
C PHE A 116 -6.73 -13.96 6.81
N ASP A 117 -6.10 -14.57 7.83
CA ASP A 117 -6.66 -14.62 9.19
C ASP A 117 -6.17 -13.43 10.03
N ILE A 118 -7.01 -12.95 10.96
CA ILE A 118 -6.64 -11.95 11.96
C ILE A 118 -5.59 -12.52 12.93
N ASP A 119 -5.64 -13.83 13.18
CA ASP A 119 -4.68 -14.50 14.06
C ASP A 119 -3.29 -14.64 13.43
N ASP A 120 -3.20 -14.57 12.09
CA ASP A 120 -1.93 -14.50 11.37
C ASP A 120 -1.30 -13.10 11.43
N LEU A 121 -2.07 -12.08 11.82
CA LEU A 121 -1.55 -10.73 12.06
C LEU A 121 -0.85 -10.66 13.42
N GLY A 122 0.12 -9.74 13.53
CA GLY A 122 0.81 -9.50 14.80
C GLY A 122 -0.15 -9.09 15.93
N GLN A 123 0.14 -9.48 17.18
CA GLN A 123 -0.74 -9.28 18.36
C GLN A 123 -1.36 -7.88 18.49
N LYS A 124 -0.65 -6.83 18.06
CA LYS A 124 -1.14 -5.45 18.10
C LYS A 124 -2.30 -5.20 17.12
N TRP A 125 -2.27 -5.84 15.94
CA TRP A 125 -3.38 -5.85 14.99
C TRP A 125 -4.58 -6.59 15.54
N SER A 126 -4.41 -7.83 16.00
CA SER A 126 -5.50 -8.64 16.53
C SER A 126 -6.19 -7.94 17.70
N LYS A 127 -5.42 -7.32 18.62
CA LYS A 127 -5.97 -6.49 19.71
C LYS A 127 -6.78 -5.30 19.21
N SER A 128 -6.37 -4.67 18.11
CA SER A 128 -7.07 -3.53 17.51
C SER A 128 -8.35 -3.96 16.79
N LEU A 129 -8.33 -5.07 16.07
CA LEU A 129 -9.46 -5.61 15.31
C LEU A 129 -10.52 -6.21 16.25
N ASN A 130 -10.13 -6.90 17.32
CA ASN A 130 -11.05 -7.48 18.30
C ASN A 130 -11.90 -6.43 19.05
N LYS A 131 -11.50 -5.15 19.03
CA LYS A 131 -12.30 -4.04 19.58
C LYS A 131 -13.46 -3.62 18.66
N LEU A 132 -13.48 -4.05 17.40
CA LEU A 132 -14.56 -3.78 16.45
C LEU A 132 -15.61 -4.90 16.44
N ILE A 133 -15.23 -6.09 16.91
CA ILE A 133 -16.10 -7.28 16.98
C ILE A 133 -16.99 -7.24 18.24
N ASN A 134 -16.53 -6.57 19.30
CA ASN A 134 -17.24 -6.41 20.58
C ASN A 134 -17.79 -5.00 20.73
#